data_AF-A0A6I1TZU1-F1
#
_entry.id   AF-A0A6I1TZU1-F1
#
_cell.length_a   1.000
_cell.length_b   1.000
_cell.length_c   1.000
_cell.angle_alpha   90.00
_cell.angle_beta   90.00
_cell.angle_gamma   90.00
#
_symmetry.space_group_name_H-M   'P 1'
#
loop_
_entity.id
_entity.type
_entity.pdbx_description
1 polymer ?
#
loop_
_entity_poly.entity_id
_entity_poly.type
_entity_poly.pdbx_seq_one_letter_code
_entity_poly.pdbx_strand_id
1 'polypeptide(L)'
;MVARSISLMNMVDEYNISDETILNIFYDVLNSQNISIYNDKLEQLFIFAMERKELFTNIRVTVDKPSNDIAYEYIEKLVSAYIKDRQNDKLSNPLKNYGEKDEALISRVRASTGASEDVVQLFIDGHYFFMSAENMNGAILEQYLADVLEPCGWLWCAGSIYRAIDFCYFGQDEIVLLQVKNKYNTENSSSSAIRIGTKIIKWNRLNRPRQETGLDRPLPNWESLQQIVNIPHINHLLTEESYLEYIERYSTNELDTLL
;
A
#
# COMPACT_ATOMS: atom_id res chain seq x y z
N MET A 1 -24.63 1.86 -18.63
CA MET A 1 -23.64 1.41 -17.65
C MET A 1 -23.49 2.41 -16.52
N VAL A 2 -24.23 2.13 -15.44
CA VAL A 2 -24.16 2.88 -14.19
C VAL A 2 -23.11 2.19 -13.32
N ALA A 3 -22.05 2.90 -12.95
CA ALA A 3 -20.98 2.36 -12.12
C ALA A 3 -20.96 3.04 -10.76
N ARG A 4 -20.83 2.26 -9.68
CA ARG A 4 -20.74 2.77 -8.30
C ARG A 4 -19.57 2.13 -7.55
N SER A 5 -19.03 2.85 -6.58
CA SER A 5 -18.09 2.28 -5.60
C SER A 5 -18.88 1.57 -4.49
N ILE A 6 -18.61 0.28 -4.27
CA ILE A 6 -19.33 -0.57 -3.31
C ILE A 6 -18.34 -1.43 -2.52
N SER A 7 -18.61 -1.71 -1.24
CA SER A 7 -17.90 -2.73 -0.46
C SER A 7 -18.55 -4.10 -0.66
N LEU A 8 -17.82 -5.18 -0.35
CA LEU A 8 -18.41 -6.52 -0.37
C LEU A 8 -19.61 -6.64 0.57
N MET A 9 -19.52 -6.07 1.78
CA MET A 9 -20.62 -6.06 2.76
C MET A 9 -21.90 -5.43 2.17
N ASN A 10 -21.80 -4.20 1.63
CA ASN A 10 -22.95 -3.51 1.06
C ASN A 10 -23.53 -4.24 -0.16
N MET A 11 -22.68 -4.95 -0.91
CA MET A 11 -23.11 -5.75 -2.06
C MET A 11 -23.92 -6.97 -1.62
N VAL A 12 -23.43 -7.70 -0.62
CA VAL A 12 -24.13 -8.85 -0.03
C VAL A 12 -25.48 -8.42 0.53
N ASP A 13 -25.52 -7.31 1.26
CA ASP A 13 -26.74 -6.81 1.89
C ASP A 13 -27.77 -6.29 0.87
N GLU A 14 -27.35 -5.52 -0.13
CA GLU A 14 -28.28 -4.92 -1.11
C GLU A 14 -28.84 -5.94 -2.11
N TYR A 15 -28.00 -6.89 -2.53
CA TYR A 15 -28.36 -7.85 -3.57
C TYR A 15 -28.71 -9.24 -3.02
N ASN A 16 -28.68 -9.41 -1.69
CA ASN A 16 -29.01 -10.65 -0.99
C ASN A 16 -28.25 -11.87 -1.53
N ILE A 17 -26.93 -11.73 -1.70
CA ILE A 17 -26.05 -12.77 -2.24
C ILE A 17 -25.53 -13.62 -1.08
N SER A 18 -25.64 -14.95 -1.15
CA SER A 18 -25.16 -15.83 -0.07
C SER A 18 -23.63 -15.90 -0.02
N ASP A 19 -23.09 -16.14 1.16
CA ASP A 19 -21.65 -16.36 1.37
C ASP A 19 -21.12 -17.54 0.53
N GLU A 20 -21.92 -18.60 0.37
CA GLU A 20 -21.60 -19.73 -0.51
C GLU A 20 -21.41 -19.29 -1.96
N THR A 21 -22.26 -18.39 -2.45
CA THR A 21 -22.15 -17.86 -3.81
C THR A 21 -20.91 -16.99 -3.97
N ILE A 22 -20.60 -16.15 -2.98
CA ILE A 22 -19.38 -15.33 -2.95
C ILE A 22 -18.13 -16.21 -2.96
N LEU A 23 -18.10 -17.28 -2.16
CA LEU A 23 -16.99 -18.22 -2.10
C LEU A 23 -16.81 -18.98 -3.41
N ASN A 24 -17.90 -19.47 -4.02
CA ASN A 24 -17.83 -20.14 -5.32
C ASN A 24 -17.25 -19.21 -6.40
N ILE A 25 -17.75 -17.97 -6.47
CA ILE A 25 -17.22 -16.97 -7.40
C ILE A 25 -15.74 -16.68 -7.11
N PHE A 26 -15.36 -16.55 -5.83
CA PHE A 26 -13.96 -16.35 -5.44
C PHE A 26 -13.06 -17.48 -5.94
N TYR A 27 -13.42 -18.74 -5.71
CA TYR A 27 -12.63 -19.86 -6.18
C TYR A 27 -12.61 -19.97 -7.71
N ASP A 28 -13.72 -19.69 -8.39
CA ASP A 28 -13.78 -19.66 -9.85
C ASP A 28 -12.79 -18.62 -10.42
N VAL A 29 -12.82 -17.39 -9.87
CA VAL A 29 -11.91 -16.31 -10.25
C VAL A 29 -10.46 -16.65 -9.89
N LEU A 30 -10.21 -17.23 -8.72
CA LEU A 30 -8.86 -17.57 -8.25
C LEU A 30 -8.22 -18.68 -9.09
N ASN A 31 -9.00 -19.70 -9.46
CA ASN A 31 -8.56 -20.82 -10.29
C ASN A 31 -8.39 -20.45 -11.76
N SER A 32 -9.02 -19.37 -12.24
CA SER A 32 -8.82 -18.86 -13.60
C SER A 32 -7.55 -18.02 -13.76
N GLN A 33 -6.83 -17.71 -12.67
CA GLN A 33 -5.61 -16.90 -12.74
C GLN A 33 -4.44 -17.70 -13.29
N ASN A 34 -3.64 -17.06 -14.17
CA ASN A 34 -2.43 -17.68 -14.73
C ASN A 34 -1.32 -17.92 -13.69
N ILE A 35 -1.41 -17.29 -12.52
CA ILE A 35 -0.35 -17.25 -11.51
C ILE A 35 -0.93 -17.71 -10.18
N SER A 36 -0.47 -18.86 -9.70
CA SER A 36 -0.98 -19.49 -8.48
C SER A 36 -0.11 -19.28 -7.24
N ILE A 37 1.09 -18.72 -7.37
CA ILE A 37 2.07 -18.64 -6.25
C ILE A 37 1.62 -17.80 -5.06
N TYR A 38 0.60 -16.95 -5.24
CA TYR A 38 0.03 -16.13 -4.18
C TYR A 38 -1.37 -16.57 -3.76
N ASN A 39 -1.93 -17.61 -4.39
CA ASN A 39 -3.32 -18.02 -4.19
C ASN A 39 -3.58 -18.41 -2.75
N ASP A 40 -2.70 -19.22 -2.13
CA ASP A 40 -2.86 -19.65 -0.74
C ASP A 40 -2.89 -18.47 0.25
N LYS A 41 -2.10 -17.42 -0.02
CA LYS A 41 -2.07 -16.20 0.81
C LYS A 41 -3.33 -15.37 0.62
N LEU A 42 -3.76 -15.21 -0.64
CA LEU A 42 -4.98 -14.48 -0.97
C LEU A 42 -6.22 -15.20 -0.44
N GLU A 43 -6.26 -16.53 -0.51
CA GLU A 43 -7.32 -17.35 0.06
C GLU A 43 -7.41 -17.16 1.56
N GLN A 44 -6.30 -17.24 2.30
CA GLN A 44 -6.29 -16.99 3.74
C GLN A 44 -6.85 -15.60 4.09
N LEU A 45 -6.43 -14.56 3.36
CA LEU A 45 -6.96 -13.22 3.52
C LEU A 45 -8.46 -13.17 3.18
N PHE A 46 -8.87 -13.76 2.06
CA PHE A 46 -10.27 -13.71 1.64
C PHE A 46 -11.18 -14.40 2.67
N ILE A 47 -10.85 -15.62 3.10
CA ILE A 47 -11.60 -16.38 4.08
C ILE A 47 -11.66 -15.65 5.42
N PHE A 48 -10.55 -15.08 5.90
CA PHE A 48 -10.55 -14.29 7.13
C PHE A 48 -11.55 -13.13 7.08
N ALA A 49 -11.60 -12.41 5.96
CA ALA A 49 -12.48 -11.26 5.80
C ALA A 49 -13.92 -11.62 5.42
N MET A 50 -14.23 -12.88 5.07
CA MET A 50 -15.62 -13.30 4.84
C MET A 50 -16.48 -13.19 6.10
N GLU A 51 -15.90 -13.37 7.28
CA GLU A 51 -16.58 -13.12 8.57
C GLU A 51 -16.61 -11.62 8.96
N ARG A 52 -15.87 -10.77 8.24
CA ARG A 52 -15.63 -9.35 8.53
C ARG A 52 -15.65 -8.53 7.24
N LYS A 53 -16.74 -8.63 6.49
CA LYS A 53 -16.84 -8.13 5.11
C LYS A 53 -16.62 -6.62 4.99
N GLU A 54 -16.77 -5.87 6.10
CA GLU A 54 -16.45 -4.45 6.21
C GLU A 54 -14.98 -4.11 5.99
N LEU A 55 -14.08 -5.10 6.16
CA LEU A 55 -12.64 -4.94 5.93
C LEU A 55 -12.31 -4.78 4.44
N PHE A 56 -13.08 -5.40 3.55
CA PHE A 56 -12.82 -5.34 2.12
C PHE A 56 -12.92 -3.91 1.59
N THR A 57 -12.06 -3.60 0.62
CA THR A 57 -12.03 -2.27 -0.01
C THR A 57 -13.28 -1.99 -0.83
N ASN A 58 -13.53 -0.70 -1.07
CA ASN A 58 -14.60 -0.30 -1.97
C ASN A 58 -14.08 -0.39 -3.41
N ILE A 59 -14.76 -1.14 -4.26
CA ILE A 59 -14.41 -1.30 -5.66
C ILE A 59 -15.50 -0.68 -6.52
N ARG A 60 -15.09 0.02 -7.59
CA ARG A 60 -16.02 0.55 -8.58
C ARG A 60 -16.48 -0.58 -9.51
N VAL A 61 -17.77 -0.90 -9.48
CA VAL A 61 -18.39 -1.94 -10.30
C VAL A 61 -19.59 -1.41 -11.08
N THR A 62 -19.92 -2.07 -12.17
CA THR A 62 -21.11 -1.80 -12.97
C THR A 62 -22.33 -2.45 -12.31
N VAL A 63 -23.41 -1.72 -12.10
CA VAL A 63 -24.59 -2.22 -11.34
C VAL A 63 -25.83 -2.48 -12.19
N ASP A 64 -25.82 -2.12 -13.47
CA ASP A 64 -26.89 -2.43 -14.43
C ASP A 64 -26.73 -3.85 -15.03
N LYS A 65 -26.59 -4.86 -14.17
CA LYS A 65 -26.45 -6.28 -14.54
C LYS A 65 -26.89 -7.22 -13.41
N PRO A 66 -27.07 -8.53 -13.65
CA PRO A 66 -27.42 -9.51 -12.61
C PRO A 66 -26.49 -9.46 -11.39
N SER A 67 -27.02 -9.71 -10.20
CA SER A 67 -26.29 -9.62 -8.92
C SER A 67 -25.02 -10.46 -8.89
N ASN A 68 -25.08 -11.70 -9.41
CA ASN A 68 -23.91 -12.57 -9.50
C ASN A 68 -22.82 -12.00 -10.41
N ASP A 69 -23.19 -11.30 -11.49
CA ASP A 69 -22.23 -10.67 -12.39
C ASP A 69 -21.59 -9.43 -11.74
N ILE A 70 -22.32 -8.73 -10.87
CA ILE A 70 -21.78 -7.64 -10.04
C ILE A 70 -20.74 -8.20 -9.06
N ALA A 71 -21.08 -9.28 -8.36
CA ALA A 71 -20.17 -9.97 -7.43
C ALA A 71 -18.92 -10.51 -8.15
N TYR A 72 -19.11 -11.11 -9.32
CA TYR A 72 -18.00 -11.57 -10.15
C TYR A 72 -17.05 -10.44 -10.51
N GLU A 73 -17.56 -9.31 -11.03
CA GLU A 73 -16.71 -8.15 -11.36
C GLU A 73 -16.00 -7.57 -10.12
N TYR A 74 -16.68 -7.53 -8.97
CA TYR A 74 -16.06 -7.08 -7.73
C TYR A 74 -14.86 -7.97 -7.35
N ILE A 75 -15.07 -9.28 -7.31
CA ILE A 75 -14.08 -10.27 -6.90
C ILE A 75 -12.94 -10.36 -7.93
N GLU A 76 -13.26 -10.34 -9.23
CA GLU A 76 -12.28 -10.30 -10.31
C GLU A 76 -11.35 -9.09 -10.18
N LYS A 77 -11.91 -7.90 -9.92
CA LYS A 77 -11.11 -6.68 -9.70
C LYS A 77 -10.27 -6.77 -8.43
N LEU A 78 -10.80 -7.32 -7.34
CA LEU A 78 -10.09 -7.50 -6.09
C LEU A 78 -8.88 -8.43 -6.27
N VAL A 79 -9.10 -9.62 -6.84
CA VAL A 79 -8.06 -10.63 -7.11
C VAL A 79 -7.02 -10.08 -8.09
N SER A 80 -7.48 -9.44 -9.17
CA SER A 80 -6.59 -8.83 -10.17
C SER A 80 -5.71 -7.73 -9.58
N ALA A 81 -6.26 -6.90 -8.69
CA ALA A 81 -5.52 -5.83 -8.02
C ALA A 81 -4.43 -6.41 -7.11
N TYR A 82 -4.77 -7.43 -6.31
CA TYR A 82 -3.81 -8.13 -5.47
C TYR A 82 -2.66 -8.74 -6.30
N ILE A 83 -2.98 -9.54 -7.33
CA ILE A 83 -1.97 -10.22 -8.15
C ILE A 83 -1.09 -9.20 -8.88
N LYS A 84 -1.68 -8.20 -9.54
CA LYS A 84 -0.89 -7.16 -10.24
C LYS A 84 0.05 -6.43 -9.31
N ASP A 85 -0.40 -6.11 -8.10
CA ASP A 85 0.43 -5.37 -7.15
C ASP A 85 1.59 -6.23 -6.63
N ARG A 86 1.35 -7.52 -6.39
CA ARG A 86 2.37 -8.52 -6.02
C ARG A 86 3.40 -8.80 -7.11
N GLN A 87 3.02 -8.66 -8.39
CA GLN A 87 3.93 -8.82 -9.52
C GLN A 87 4.74 -7.57 -9.84
N ASN A 88 4.22 -6.40 -9.43
CA ASN A 88 4.87 -5.13 -9.66
C ASN A 88 5.95 -4.91 -8.61
N ASP A 89 7.19 -5.23 -8.98
CA ASP A 89 8.38 -4.86 -8.22
C ASP A 89 8.53 -3.33 -8.18
N LYS A 90 8.30 -2.76 -7.00
CA LYS A 90 8.27 -1.32 -6.75
C LYS A 90 9.62 -0.67 -7.03
N LEU A 91 10.72 -1.38 -6.82
CA LEU A 91 12.09 -0.87 -7.00
C LEU A 91 12.56 -0.94 -8.46
N SER A 92 11.90 -1.75 -9.28
CA SER A 92 12.09 -1.77 -10.73
C SER A 92 11.40 -0.60 -11.46
N ASN A 93 10.60 0.23 -10.75
CA ASN A 93 9.97 1.39 -11.37
C ASN A 93 10.97 2.54 -11.52
N PRO A 94 11.25 3.00 -12.76
CA PRO A 94 12.20 4.08 -12.99
C PRO A 94 11.70 5.42 -12.42
N LEU A 95 12.63 6.26 -12.00
CA LEU A 95 12.31 7.63 -11.57
C LEU A 95 11.97 8.50 -12.77
N LYS A 96 10.96 9.35 -12.61
CA LYS A 96 10.51 10.30 -13.63
C LYS A 96 11.21 11.64 -13.46
N ASN A 97 11.68 12.21 -14.57
CA ASN A 97 12.23 13.57 -14.62
C ASN A 97 11.22 14.61 -15.14
N TYR A 98 9.94 14.25 -15.22
CA TYR A 98 8.90 15.08 -15.82
C TYR A 98 7.61 15.09 -15.00
N GLY A 99 6.79 16.12 -15.21
CA GLY A 99 5.51 16.31 -14.55
C GLY A 99 4.85 17.63 -14.96
N GLU A 100 3.78 18.00 -14.26
CA GLU A 100 3.13 19.29 -14.46
C GLU A 100 4.07 20.44 -14.06
N LYS A 101 4.14 21.48 -14.90
CA LYS A 101 4.94 22.68 -14.68
C LYS A 101 4.04 23.87 -14.36
N ASP A 102 4.32 24.56 -13.27
CA ASP A 102 3.68 25.81 -12.88
C ASP A 102 4.64 26.99 -13.09
N GLU A 103 4.39 27.78 -14.13
CA GLU A 103 5.20 28.95 -14.48
C GLU A 103 5.29 30.01 -13.38
N ALA A 104 4.27 30.12 -12.52
CA ALA A 104 4.29 31.05 -11.39
C ALA A 104 5.27 30.57 -10.30
N LEU A 105 5.32 29.26 -10.03
CA LEU A 105 6.30 28.67 -9.11
C LEU A 105 7.73 28.81 -9.65
N ILE A 106 7.94 28.51 -10.93
CA ILE A 106 9.24 28.66 -11.59
C ILE A 106 9.71 30.11 -11.53
N SER A 107 8.84 31.07 -11.89
CA SER A 107 9.15 32.50 -11.83
C SER A 107 9.49 32.96 -10.42
N ARG A 108 8.76 32.46 -9.40
CA ARG A 108 9.05 32.77 -7.99
C ARG A 108 10.41 32.22 -7.55
N VAL A 109 10.75 30.97 -7.88
CA VAL A 109 12.05 30.37 -7.53
C VAL A 109 13.19 31.13 -8.20
N ARG A 110 13.07 31.42 -9.51
CA ARG A 110 14.05 32.21 -10.26
C ARG A 110 14.28 33.58 -9.62
N ALA A 111 13.20 34.32 -9.34
CA ALA A 111 13.28 35.65 -8.73
C ALA A 111 13.86 35.62 -7.30
N SER A 112 13.54 34.59 -6.51
CA SER A 112 13.97 34.48 -5.10
C SER A 112 15.42 34.02 -4.96
N THR A 113 15.90 33.20 -5.90
CA THR A 113 17.25 32.62 -5.84
C THR A 113 18.27 33.39 -6.69
N GLY A 114 17.82 34.15 -7.69
CA GLY A 114 18.69 34.76 -8.70
C GLY A 114 19.42 33.74 -9.59
N ALA A 115 18.96 32.48 -9.60
CA ALA A 115 19.56 31.41 -10.37
C ALA A 115 19.42 31.65 -11.88
N SER A 116 20.40 31.16 -12.66
CA SER A 116 20.32 31.12 -14.12
C SER A 116 19.24 30.13 -14.59
N GLU A 117 18.83 30.24 -15.86
CA GLU A 117 17.87 29.29 -16.45
C GLU A 117 18.34 27.84 -16.32
N ASP A 118 19.61 27.56 -16.60
CA ASP A 118 20.17 26.20 -16.49
C ASP A 118 20.05 25.65 -15.07
N VAL A 119 20.30 26.48 -14.05
CA VAL A 119 20.20 26.08 -12.64
C VAL A 119 18.74 25.89 -12.21
N VAL A 120 17.84 26.74 -12.70
CA VAL A 120 16.39 26.57 -12.45
C VAL A 120 15.90 25.26 -13.07
N GLN A 121 16.37 24.90 -14.26
CA GLN A 121 16.02 23.62 -14.88
C GLN A 121 16.52 22.43 -14.06
N LEU A 122 17.75 22.49 -13.50
CA LEU A 122 18.25 21.47 -12.58
C LEU A 122 17.39 21.31 -11.31
N PHE A 123 16.86 22.41 -10.76
CA PHE A 123 15.93 22.34 -9.62
C PHE A 123 14.62 21.65 -10.00
N ILE A 124 14.10 21.92 -11.19
CA ILE A 124 12.86 21.29 -11.70
C ILE A 124 13.08 19.78 -11.89
N ASP A 125 14.17 19.38 -12.54
CA ASP A 125 14.47 17.98 -12.79
C ASP A 125 14.68 17.22 -11.47
N GLY A 126 15.45 17.81 -10.55
CA GLY A 126 15.64 17.28 -9.19
C GLY A 126 14.31 17.15 -8.43
N HIS A 127 13.44 18.15 -8.51
CA HIS A 127 12.12 18.11 -7.90
C HIS A 127 11.27 16.94 -8.43
N TYR A 128 11.28 16.69 -9.74
CA TYR A 128 10.55 15.57 -10.33
C TYR A 128 11.10 14.22 -9.87
N PHE A 129 12.42 14.05 -9.81
CA PHE A 129 13.01 12.82 -9.27
C PHE A 129 12.59 12.57 -7.82
N PHE A 130 12.67 13.59 -6.95
CA PHE A 130 12.26 13.44 -5.57
C PHE A 130 10.76 13.21 -5.42
N MET A 131 9.89 13.86 -6.20
CA MET A 131 8.45 13.57 -6.18
C MET A 131 8.16 12.14 -6.63
N SER A 132 8.82 11.67 -7.69
CA SER A 132 8.69 10.28 -8.16
C SER A 132 9.09 9.29 -7.07
N ALA A 133 10.21 9.53 -6.40
CA ALA A 133 10.68 8.69 -5.30
C ALA A 133 9.73 8.75 -4.08
N GLU A 134 9.28 9.94 -3.68
CA GLU A 134 8.39 10.13 -2.52
C GLU A 134 7.06 9.42 -2.69
N ASN A 135 6.49 9.46 -3.90
CA ASN A 135 5.22 8.80 -4.21
C ASN A 135 5.30 7.27 -4.11
N MET A 136 6.45 6.67 -4.42
CA MET A 136 6.65 5.22 -4.36
C MET A 136 7.11 4.72 -2.99
N ASN A 137 7.59 5.63 -2.13
CA ASN A 137 8.26 5.30 -0.88
C ASN A 137 7.41 4.43 0.07
N GLY A 138 6.10 4.68 0.12
CA GLY A 138 5.17 3.84 0.88
C GLY A 138 5.10 2.40 0.38
N ALA A 139 4.97 2.23 -0.94
CA ALA A 139 4.88 0.91 -1.57
C ALA A 139 6.21 0.14 -1.48
N ILE A 140 7.36 0.82 -1.59
CA ILE A 140 8.67 0.20 -1.39
C ILE A 140 8.85 -0.28 0.04
N LEU A 141 8.39 0.50 1.03
CA LEU A 141 8.40 0.08 2.43
C LEU A 141 7.54 -1.17 2.65
N GLU A 142 6.35 -1.23 2.07
CA GLU A 142 5.50 -2.42 2.12
C GLU A 142 6.17 -3.62 1.45
N GLN A 143 6.76 -3.47 0.26
CA GLN A 143 7.45 -4.57 -0.41
C GLN A 143 8.61 -5.11 0.43
N TYR A 144 9.44 -4.23 1.00
CA TYR A 144 10.51 -4.63 1.90
C TYR A 144 10.01 -5.43 3.09
N LEU A 145 8.95 -4.94 3.75
CA LEU A 145 8.35 -5.64 4.88
C LEU A 145 7.73 -6.98 4.46
N ALA A 146 7.17 -7.10 3.26
CA ALA A 146 6.68 -8.38 2.75
C ALA A 146 7.82 -9.40 2.60
N ASP A 147 8.96 -8.99 2.03
CA ASP A 147 10.12 -9.87 1.86
C ASP A 147 10.67 -10.39 3.21
N VAL A 148 10.58 -9.58 4.27
CA VAL A 148 11.06 -9.93 5.61
C VAL A 148 10.02 -10.71 6.43
N LEU A 149 8.74 -10.29 6.40
CA LEU A 149 7.71 -10.77 7.31
C LEU A 149 6.94 -11.98 6.78
N GLU A 150 6.75 -12.12 5.47
CA GLU A 150 6.01 -13.24 4.90
C GLU A 150 6.64 -14.62 5.16
N PRO A 151 7.98 -14.78 5.12
CA PRO A 151 8.62 -16.03 5.56
C PRO A 151 8.30 -16.40 7.01
N CYS A 152 7.89 -15.42 7.82
CA CYS A 152 7.52 -15.59 9.22
C CYS A 152 6.00 -15.74 9.43
N GLY A 153 5.22 -15.95 8.37
CA GLY A 153 3.78 -16.20 8.43
C GLY A 153 2.89 -14.94 8.41
N TRP A 154 3.47 -13.75 8.23
CA TRP A 154 2.67 -12.56 7.93
C TRP A 154 2.15 -12.61 6.49
N LEU A 155 1.06 -11.90 6.23
CA LEU A 155 0.40 -11.82 4.95
C LEU A 155 0.32 -10.35 4.53
N TRP A 156 0.91 -10.02 3.37
CA TRP A 156 0.83 -8.68 2.81
C TRP A 156 -0.52 -8.47 2.09
N CYS A 157 -1.28 -7.45 2.48
CA CYS A 157 -2.56 -7.07 1.89
C CYS A 157 -2.38 -6.21 0.61
N ALA A 158 -1.55 -6.71 -0.32
CA ALA A 158 -1.22 -6.03 -1.58
C ALA A 158 -2.46 -5.64 -2.40
N GLY A 159 -2.34 -4.61 -3.23
CA GLY A 159 -3.43 -4.16 -4.11
C GLY A 159 -4.62 -3.54 -3.37
N SER A 160 -4.43 -3.17 -2.09
CA SER A 160 -5.48 -2.61 -1.23
C SER A 160 -6.69 -3.53 -1.07
N ILE A 161 -6.48 -4.83 -0.88
CA ILE A 161 -7.61 -5.77 -0.67
C ILE A 161 -8.45 -5.39 0.56
N TYR A 162 -7.81 -4.85 1.59
CA TYR A 162 -8.43 -4.37 2.81
C TYR A 162 -8.29 -2.86 2.94
N ARG A 163 -9.25 -2.27 3.65
CA ARG A 163 -9.22 -0.85 3.99
C ARG A 163 -8.32 -0.63 5.19
N ALA A 164 -7.31 0.22 5.00
CA ALA A 164 -6.44 0.70 6.07
C ALA A 164 -5.68 -0.42 6.83
N ILE A 165 -5.46 -1.57 6.20
CA ILE A 165 -4.64 -2.67 6.70
C ILE A 165 -3.68 -3.05 5.58
N ASP A 166 -2.40 -3.08 5.90
CA ASP A 166 -1.33 -3.37 4.95
C ASP A 166 -0.77 -4.78 5.22
N PHE A 167 -0.79 -5.27 6.47
CA PHE A 167 -0.36 -6.62 6.82
C PHE A 167 -1.28 -7.29 7.84
N CYS A 168 -1.38 -8.61 7.74
CA CYS A 168 -2.07 -9.48 8.69
C CYS A 168 -1.14 -10.56 9.24
N TYR A 169 -1.35 -10.95 10.49
CA TYR A 169 -0.80 -12.17 11.06
C TYR A 169 -1.93 -12.97 11.68
N PHE A 170 -2.05 -14.25 11.30
CA PHE A 170 -3.07 -15.17 11.80
C PHE A 170 -2.39 -16.28 12.61
N GLY A 171 -1.95 -15.94 13.82
CA GLY A 171 -1.44 -16.90 14.78
C GLY A 171 -2.55 -17.76 15.39
N GLN A 172 -2.17 -18.79 16.15
CA GLN A 172 -3.13 -19.69 16.81
C GLN A 172 -4.02 -18.97 17.83
N ASP A 173 -3.43 -18.07 18.63
CA ASP A 173 -4.11 -17.36 19.72
C ASP A 173 -4.24 -15.85 19.46
N GLU A 174 -3.61 -15.34 18.40
CA GLU A 174 -3.55 -13.91 18.12
C GLU A 174 -3.75 -13.59 16.65
N ILE A 175 -4.57 -12.56 16.40
CA ILE A 175 -4.72 -11.93 15.10
C ILE A 175 -4.16 -10.52 15.21
N VAL A 176 -3.22 -10.19 14.34
CA VAL A 176 -2.64 -8.85 14.26
C VAL A 176 -2.99 -8.24 12.91
N LEU A 177 -3.61 -7.07 12.94
CA LEU A 177 -3.89 -6.27 11.75
C LEU A 177 -3.02 -5.01 11.83
N LEU A 178 -2.11 -4.83 10.88
CA LEU A 178 -1.10 -3.79 10.89
C LEU A 178 -1.28 -2.84 9.72
N GLN A 179 -1.31 -1.54 10.03
CA GLN A 179 -1.20 -0.46 9.08
C GLN A 179 0.20 0.16 9.15
N VAL A 180 0.87 0.23 8.01
CA VAL A 180 2.19 0.81 7.81
C VAL A 180 2.07 2.21 7.22
N LYS A 181 2.95 3.10 7.68
CA LYS A 181 3.11 4.46 7.13
C LYS A 181 4.58 4.80 7.03
N ASN A 182 4.99 5.47 5.95
CA ASN A 182 6.37 5.91 5.80
C ASN A 182 6.75 7.02 6.81
N LYS A 183 5.83 7.94 7.11
CA LYS A 183 6.05 9.07 8.03
C LYS A 183 4.83 9.31 8.92
N TYR A 184 5.06 10.07 9.99
CA TYR A 184 4.10 10.57 10.99
C TYR A 184 3.02 11.54 10.45
N ASN A 185 2.56 11.41 9.20
CA ASN A 185 1.58 12.35 8.65
C ASN A 185 0.31 12.37 9.51
N THR A 186 -0.26 13.57 9.71
CA THR A 186 -1.59 13.74 10.32
C THR A 186 -2.60 12.93 9.53
N GLU A 187 -3.44 12.16 10.22
CA GLU A 187 -4.34 11.20 9.58
C GLU A 187 -5.34 11.89 8.66
N ASN A 188 -5.54 11.33 7.47
CA ASN A 188 -6.70 11.62 6.66
C ASN A 188 -7.93 11.07 7.39
N SER A 189 -9.01 11.85 7.47
CA SER A 189 -10.25 11.53 8.20
C SER A 189 -10.92 10.22 7.78
N SER A 190 -10.65 9.74 6.55
CA SER A 190 -11.16 8.46 6.04
C SER A 190 -10.49 7.23 6.68
N SER A 191 -9.24 7.34 7.15
CA SER A 191 -8.50 6.23 7.78
C SER A 191 -8.78 6.12 9.28
N SER A 192 -9.10 7.23 9.95
CA SER A 192 -9.39 7.25 11.39
C SER A 192 -10.76 6.63 11.71
N ALA A 193 -11.76 6.86 10.86
CA ALA A 193 -13.12 6.36 11.07
C ALA A 193 -13.23 4.83 11.11
N ILE A 194 -12.35 4.09 10.43
CA ILE A 194 -12.36 2.62 10.37
C ILE A 194 -11.75 1.98 11.63
N ARG A 195 -10.83 2.70 12.30
CA ARG A 195 -10.19 2.24 13.54
C ARG A 195 -11.12 2.29 14.76
N ILE A 196 -12.19 3.08 14.68
CA ILE A 196 -13.15 3.19 15.78
C ILE A 196 -13.94 1.87 15.85
N GLY A 197 -13.49 0.97 16.73
CA GLY A 197 -14.09 -0.36 16.93
C GLY A 197 -13.27 -1.54 16.41
N THR A 198 -12.14 -1.31 15.72
CA THR A 198 -11.24 -2.38 15.22
C THR A 198 -9.85 -2.29 15.86
N LYS A 199 -9.24 -3.43 16.21
CA LYS A 199 -7.89 -3.50 16.80
C LYS A 199 -6.78 -3.41 15.73
N ILE A 200 -6.86 -2.45 14.81
CA ILE A 200 -5.81 -2.23 13.80
C ILE A 200 -4.66 -1.46 14.44
N ILE A 201 -3.49 -2.08 14.52
CA ILE A 201 -2.26 -1.46 15.00
C ILE A 201 -1.73 -0.56 13.88
N LYS A 202 -1.42 0.69 14.21
CA LYS A 202 -0.76 1.61 13.29
C LYS A 202 0.70 1.77 13.68
N TRP A 203 1.59 1.55 12.71
CA TRP A 203 3.00 1.83 12.82
C TRP A 203 3.44 2.82 11.73
N ASN A 204 4.36 3.70 12.07
CA ASN A 204 5.03 4.56 11.12
C ASN A 204 6.56 4.37 11.20
N ARG A 205 7.25 4.31 10.05
CA ARG A 205 8.71 4.18 9.98
C ARG A 205 9.43 5.35 10.64
N LEU A 206 8.99 6.57 10.36
CA LEU A 206 9.57 7.80 10.89
C LEU A 206 8.60 8.53 11.82
N ASN A 207 9.05 8.82 13.04
CA ASN A 207 8.38 9.65 14.05
C ASN A 207 8.70 11.14 13.88
N ARG A 208 7.84 12.01 14.45
CA ARG A 208 8.06 13.46 14.48
C ARG A 208 9.42 13.77 15.12
N PRO A 209 10.23 14.66 14.52
CA PRO A 209 11.35 15.25 15.24
C PRO A 209 10.81 15.93 16.50
N ARG A 210 11.52 15.78 17.62
CA ARG A 210 11.17 16.53 18.83
C ARG A 210 11.80 17.92 18.69
N GLN A 211 10.97 18.97 18.65
CA GLN A 211 11.45 20.35 18.59
C GLN A 211 12.40 20.67 19.75
N GLU A 212 12.17 20.05 20.91
CA GLU A 212 12.99 20.19 22.12
C GLU A 212 14.43 19.65 21.97
N THR A 213 14.68 18.75 21.02
CA THR A 213 16.02 18.17 20.80
C THR A 213 16.82 18.88 19.71
N GLY A 214 16.27 19.92 19.06
CA GLY A 214 16.96 20.66 17.98
C GLY A 214 17.28 19.83 16.75
N LEU A 215 16.61 18.68 16.56
CA LEU A 215 16.79 17.80 15.43
C LEU A 215 15.78 18.14 14.35
N ASP A 216 16.25 18.53 13.17
CA ASP A 216 15.42 18.68 11.97
C ASP A 216 15.14 17.36 11.26
N ARG A 217 15.70 16.25 11.77
CA ARG A 217 15.61 14.91 11.17
C ARG A 217 14.53 14.06 11.85
N PRO A 218 13.63 13.41 11.09
CA PRO A 218 12.70 12.42 11.62
C PRO A 218 13.43 11.27 12.31
N LEU A 219 12.83 10.71 13.35
CA LEU A 219 13.42 9.62 14.14
C LEU A 219 12.89 8.27 13.65
N PRO A 220 13.76 7.30 13.28
CA PRO A 220 13.32 5.95 12.94
C PRO A 220 12.62 5.26 14.13
N ASN A 221 11.59 4.46 13.85
CA ASN A 221 10.70 3.85 14.84
C ASN A 221 10.66 2.31 14.72
N TRP A 222 11.74 1.71 14.23
CA TRP A 222 11.80 0.28 13.94
C TRP A 222 11.69 -0.62 15.17
N GLU A 223 12.17 -0.18 16.34
CA GLU A 223 12.03 -0.93 17.60
C GLU A 223 10.56 -1.19 17.95
N SER A 224 9.67 -0.22 17.69
CA SER A 224 8.23 -0.42 17.89
C SER A 224 7.66 -1.47 16.93
N LEU A 225 8.17 -1.57 15.69
CA LEU A 225 7.76 -2.63 14.78
C LEU A 225 8.27 -3.99 15.25
N GLN A 226 9.50 -4.08 15.74
CA GLN A 226 10.07 -5.31 16.30
C GLN A 226 9.24 -5.82 17.49
N GLN A 227 8.71 -4.91 18.32
CA GLN A 227 7.80 -5.25 19.42
C GLN A 227 6.42 -5.73 18.93
N ILE A 228 5.87 -5.12 17.87
CA ILE A 228 4.60 -5.52 17.25
C ILE A 228 4.73 -6.90 16.60
N VAL A 229 5.82 -7.12 15.86
CA VAL A 229 6.10 -8.38 15.16
C VAL A 229 6.48 -9.48 16.14
N ASN A 230 7.26 -9.15 17.16
CA ASN A 230 7.68 -10.03 18.24
C ASN A 230 8.40 -11.32 17.77
N ILE A 231 9.29 -11.18 16.78
CA ILE A 231 10.09 -12.27 16.21
C ILE A 231 11.58 -11.91 16.30
N PRO A 232 12.26 -12.20 17.43
CA PRO A 232 13.60 -11.67 17.71
C PRO A 232 14.66 -12.01 16.66
N HIS A 233 14.56 -13.16 15.99
CA HIS A 233 15.57 -13.60 15.03
C HIS A 233 15.61 -12.78 13.74
N ILE A 234 14.55 -12.03 13.41
CA ILE A 234 14.52 -11.12 12.25
C ILE A 234 14.72 -9.65 12.63
N ASN A 235 14.95 -9.31 13.91
CA ASN A 235 15.09 -7.90 14.32
C ASN A 235 16.23 -7.17 13.59
N HIS A 236 17.29 -7.88 13.21
CA HIS A 236 18.39 -7.34 12.41
C HIS A 236 17.99 -6.95 10.98
N LEU A 237 16.87 -7.50 10.47
CA LEU A 237 16.24 -7.15 9.19
C LEU A 237 15.11 -6.14 9.36
N LEU A 238 14.81 -5.68 10.58
CA LEU A 238 13.78 -4.68 10.84
C LEU A 238 14.46 -3.44 11.40
N THR A 239 15.33 -2.83 10.59
CA THR A 239 16.09 -1.63 10.95
C THR A 239 16.07 -0.62 9.79
N GLU A 240 16.41 0.63 10.10
CA GLU A 240 16.55 1.66 9.07
C GLU A 240 17.71 1.33 8.12
N GLU A 241 18.82 0.82 8.65
CA GLU A 241 20.01 0.45 7.88
C GLU A 241 19.68 -0.65 6.85
N SER A 242 19.06 -1.74 7.30
CA SER A 242 18.68 -2.86 6.41
C SER A 242 17.64 -2.45 5.36
N TYR A 243 16.75 -1.51 5.67
CA TYR A 243 15.79 -0.96 4.71
C TYR A 243 16.47 -0.08 3.65
N LEU A 244 17.41 0.78 4.05
CA LEU A 244 18.17 1.62 3.11
C LEU A 244 19.07 0.76 2.21
N GLU A 245 19.73 -0.26 2.77
CA GLU A 245 20.50 -1.22 1.99
C GLU A 245 19.64 -1.96 0.96
N TYR A 246 18.41 -2.33 1.33
CA TYR A 246 17.46 -2.94 0.39
C TYR A 246 17.15 -1.99 -0.78
N ILE A 247 16.87 -0.72 -0.52
CA ILE A 247 16.61 0.27 -1.58
C ILE A 247 17.82 0.41 -2.50
N GLU A 248 19.01 0.65 -1.95
CA GLU A 248 20.23 0.86 -2.74
C GLU A 248 20.60 -0.38 -3.58
N ARG A 249 20.33 -1.57 -3.06
CA ARG A 249 20.67 -2.82 -3.74
C ARG A 249 19.74 -3.17 -4.90
N TYR A 250 18.46 -2.87 -4.76
CA TYR A 250 17.42 -3.37 -5.68
C TYR A 250 16.78 -2.28 -6.55
N SER A 251 17.04 -0.99 -6.29
CA SER A 251 16.57 0.09 -7.17
C SER A 251 17.15 -0.04 -8.57
N THR A 252 16.30 0.16 -9.59
CA THR A 252 16.78 0.32 -10.97
C THR A 252 17.58 1.61 -11.13
N ASN A 253 18.58 1.58 -12.01
CA ASN A 253 19.32 2.77 -12.46
C ASN A 253 18.70 3.41 -13.72
N GLU A 254 17.61 2.84 -14.23
CA GLU A 254 16.89 3.40 -15.37
C GLU A 254 16.08 4.64 -14.96
N LEU A 255 16.01 5.61 -15.86
CA LEU A 255 15.21 6.82 -15.69
C LEU A 255 14.14 6.86 -16.79
N ASP A 256 12.92 7.22 -16.41
CA ASP A 256 11.82 7.47 -17.35
C ASP A 256 11.87 8.94 -17.75
N THR A 257 12.44 9.18 -18.92
CA THR A 257 12.67 10.52 -19.46
C THR A 257 11.78 10.78 -20.66
N LEU A 258 11.05 11.91 -20.66
CA LEU A 258 10.42 12.39 -21.88
C LEU A 258 11.50 13.02 -22.79
N LEU A 259 11.57 12.53 -24.03
CA LEU A 259 12.35 13.11 -25.13
C LEU A 259 11.74 14.45 -25.60
#